data_AF-A0A1X0S9W1-F1
#
_entry.id   AF-A0A1X0S9W1-F1
#
_cell.length_a   1.000
_cell.length_b   1.000
_cell.length_c   1.000
_cell.angle_alpha   90.00
_cell.angle_beta   90.00
_cell.angle_gamma   90.00
#
_symmetry.space_group_name_H-M   'P 1'
#
loop_
_entity.id
_entity.type
_entity.pdbx_description
1 polymer ?
#
loop_
_entity_poly.entity_id
_entity_poly.type
_entity_poly.pdbx_seq_one_letter_code
_entity_poly.pdbx_strand_id
1 'polypeptide(L)' 'IEEFWSKVKFSVKRALFDTGDTLTPRIMESCSKVTQEHCIGRIKHSISFFQSCLNFEK' A
#
# COMPACT_ATOMS: atom_id res chain seq x y z
N ILE A 1 6.29 -0.74 5.33
CA ILE A 1 4.89 -1.15 5.65
C ILE A 1 3.87 -0.03 5.37
N GLU A 2 4.22 1.24 5.56
CA GLU A 2 3.29 2.37 5.37
C GLU A 2 2.76 2.49 3.94
N GLU A 3 3.64 2.40 2.94
CA GLU A 3 3.22 2.42 1.53
C GLU A 3 2.25 1.28 1.19
N PHE A 4 2.43 0.09 1.80
CA PHE A 4 1.49 -1.02 1.68
C PHE A 4 0.09 -0.61 2.11
N TRP A 5 -0.03 -0.08 3.31
CA TRP A 5 -1.31 0.40 3.82
C TRP A 5 -1.86 1.58 3.04
N SER A 6 -1.02 2.43 2.45
CA SER A 6 -1.46 3.51 1.56
C SER A 6 -2.23 2.96 0.35
N LYS A 7 -1.70 1.94 -0.35
CA LYS A 7 -2.36 1.31 -1.50
C LYS A 7 -3.61 0.53 -1.12
N VAL A 8 -3.58 -0.22 -0.02
CA VAL A 8 -4.77 -0.94 0.48
C VAL A 8 -5.89 0.05 0.80
N LYS A 9 -5.59 1.12 1.54
CA LYS A 9 -6.56 2.17 1.86
C LYS A 9 -7.10 2.85 0.60
N PHE A 10 -6.24 3.14 -0.38
CA PHE A 10 -6.66 3.73 -1.65
C PHE A 10 -7.63 2.82 -2.41
N SER A 11 -7.35 1.51 -2.46
CA SER A 11 -8.23 0.50 -3.08
C SER A 11 -9.59 0.44 -2.39
N VAL A 12 -9.61 0.31 -1.05
CA VAL A 12 -10.85 0.24 -0.28
C VAL A 12 -11.70 1.51 -0.42
N LYS A 13 -11.07 2.69 -0.48
CA LYS A 13 -11.77 3.98 -0.61
C LYS A 13 -12.42 4.21 -1.99
N ARG A 14 -11.96 3.54 -3.05
CA ARG A 14 -12.49 3.78 -4.41
C ARG A 14 -13.89 3.21 -4.64
N ALA A 15 -14.29 2.20 -3.88
CA ALA A 15 -15.62 1.60 -3.98
C ALA A 15 -16.53 2.11 -2.86
N LEU A 16 -17.73 2.61 -3.19
CA LEU A 16 -18.76 2.92 -2.20
C LEU A 16 -19.22 1.63 -1.52
N PHE A 17 -19.49 1.68 -0.21
CA PHE A 17 -20.04 0.54 0.52
C PHE A 17 -21.52 0.41 0.16
N ASP A 18 -21.95 -0.78 -0.25
CA ASP A 18 -23.37 -1.09 -0.35
C ASP A 18 -23.91 -1.49 1.04
N THR A 19 -25.24 -1.54 1.18
CA THR A 19 -25.98 -1.76 2.43
C THR A 19 -25.60 -3.07 3.15
N GLY A 20 -25.05 -4.05 2.43
CA GLY A 20 -24.55 -5.31 2.98
C GLY A 20 -23.03 -5.44 3.07
N ASP A 21 -22.27 -4.45 2.59
CA ASP A 21 -20.81 -4.52 2.59
C ASP A 21 -20.22 -4.19 3.96
N THR A 22 -19.27 -5.02 4.38
CA THR A 22 -18.47 -4.75 5.59
C THR A 22 -17.03 -4.43 5.23
N LEU A 23 -16.35 -3.69 6.11
CA LEU A 23 -14.99 -3.21 5.87
C LEU A 23 -13.98 -4.36 5.77
N THR A 24 -14.13 -5.41 6.58
CA THR A 24 -13.17 -6.51 6.69
C THR A 24 -12.98 -7.28 5.37
N PRO A 25 -14.05 -7.76 4.68
CA PRO A 25 -13.90 -8.43 3.38
C PRO A 25 -13.21 -7.56 2.32
N ARG A 26 -13.49 -6.25 2.28
CA ARG A 26 -12.86 -5.33 1.32
C ARG A 26 -11.38 -5.09 1.59
N ILE A 27 -10.99 -5.04 2.86
CA ILE A 27 -9.58 -5.00 3.25
C ILE A 27 -8.90 -6.30 2.81
N MET A 28 -9.52 -7.46 3.09
CA MET A 28 -8.96 -8.76 2.68
C MET A 28 -8.79 -8.86 1.16
N GLU A 29 -9.79 -8.45 0.39
CA GLU A 29 -9.72 -8.42 -1.07
C GLU A 29 -8.68 -7.43 -1.59
N SER A 30 -8.58 -6.24 -0.98
CA SER A 30 -7.56 -5.27 -1.37
C SER A 30 -6.15 -5.75 -1.04
N CYS A 31 -5.98 -6.49 0.05
CA CYS A 31 -4.72 -7.14 0.41
C CYS A 31 -4.36 -8.25 -0.59
N SER A 32 -5.31 -9.08 -1.02
CA SER A 32 -5.04 -10.16 -1.99
C SER A 32 -4.64 -9.65 -3.38
N LYS A 33 -5.03 -8.42 -3.74
CA LYS A 33 -4.61 -7.73 -4.97
C LYS A 33 -3.19 -7.16 -4.91
N VAL A 34 -2.51 -7.21 -3.77
CA VAL A 34 -1.11 -6.79 -3.67
C VAL A 34 -0.21 -7.92 -4.14
N THR A 35 0.43 -7.73 -5.28
CA THR A 35 1.34 -8.73 -5.85
C THR A 35 2.76 -8.64 -5.28
N GLN A 36 3.57 -9.67 -5.51
CA GLN A 36 4.96 -9.69 -5.10
C GLN A 36 5.78 -8.57 -5.77
N GLU A 37 5.51 -8.26 -7.04
CA GLU A 37 6.18 -7.19 -7.78
C GLU A 37 5.94 -5.83 -7.12
N HIS A 38 4.73 -5.59 -6.59
CA HIS A 38 4.45 -4.38 -5.82
C HIS A 38 5.34 -4.30 -4.57
N CYS A 39 5.53 -5.41 -3.85
CA CYS A 39 6.39 -5.44 -2.67
C CYS A 39 7.87 -5.22 -3.03
N ILE A 40 8.36 -5.89 -4.08
CA ILE A 40 9.74 -5.73 -4.57
C ILE A 40 9.98 -4.30 -5.03
N GLY A 41 9.06 -3.72 -5.81
CA GLY A 41 9.15 -2.35 -6.28
C GLY A 41 9.25 -1.34 -5.13
N ARG A 42 8.50 -1.58 -4.05
CA ARG A 42 8.57 -0.75 -2.84
C ARG A 42 9.86 -0.89 -2.06
N ILE A 43 10.38 -2.12 -1.93
CA ILE A 43 11.69 -2.34 -1.29
C ILE A 43 12.76 -1.55 -2.07
N LYS A 44 12.75 -1.65 -3.40
CA LYS A 44 13.67 -0.88 -4.26
C LYS A 44 13.48 0.64 -4.10
N HIS A 45 12.23 1.11 -4.07
CA HIS A 45 11.91 2.51 -3.81
C HIS A 45 12.51 2.95 -2.47
N SER A 46 12.25 2.23 -1.37
CA SER A 46 12.81 2.56 -0.05
C SER A 46 14.34 2.59 -0.04
N ILE A 47 15.00 1.63 -0.71
CA ILE A 47 16.47 1.61 -0.83
C ILE A 47 16.99 2.89 -1.52
N SER A 48 16.28 3.41 -2.52
CA SER A 48 16.71 4.63 -3.21
C SER A 48 16.75 5.87 -2.30
N PHE A 49 15.95 5.89 -1.22
CA PHE A 49 15.99 6.98 -0.23
C PHE A 49 17.13 6.85 0.77
N PHE A 50 17.76 5.68 0.91
CA PHE A 50 18.78 5.47 1.94
C PHE A 50 19.94 6.46 1.79
N GLN A 51 20.38 6.73 0.56
CA GLN A 51 21.45 7.69 0.33
C GLN A 51 21.05 9.10 0.73
N SER A 52 19.85 9.55 0.32
CA SER A 52 19.33 10.87 0.70
C SER A 52 19.15 11.00 2.22
N CYS A 53 18.69 9.95 2.90
CA CYS A 53 18.60 9.93 4.36
C CYS A 53 19.98 10.02 5.02
N LEU A 54 20.98 9.29 4.53
CA LEU A 54 22.36 9.37 5.03
C LEU A 54 22.99 10.75 4.81
N ASN A 55 22.61 11.42 3.73
CA ASN A 55 23.04 12.77 3.40
C ASN A 55 22.22 13.88 4.11
N PHE A 56 21.20 13.51 4.90
CA PHE A 56 20.24 14.44 5.50
C PHE A 56 19.55 15.38 4.48
N GLU A 57 19.37 14.89 3.26
CA GLU A 57 18.61 15.58 2.21
C GLU A 57 17.11 15.58 2.58
N LYS A 58 16.43 16.70 2.31
CA LYS A 58 15.00 16.90 2.60
C LYS A 58 14.11 16.51 1.44
#